data_AF-A0A9X8DTG8-F1
#
_entry.id   AF-A0A9X8DTG8-F1
#
_cell.length_a   1.000
_cell.length_b   1.000
_cell.length_c   1.000
_cell.angle_alpha   90.00
_cell.angle_beta   90.00
_cell.angle_gamma   90.00
#
_symmetry.space_group_name_H-M   'P 1'
#
loop_
_entity.id
_entity.type
_entity.pdbx_description
1 polymer ?
#
loop_
_entity_poly.entity_id
_entity_poly.type
_entity_poly.pdbx_seq_one_letter_code
_entity_poly.pdbx_strand_id
1 'polypeptide(L)'
;NQKQLFQNIAYGAFDTTRLDHCTMRLKQLVIAMLAKTPRDRPSINGILKTPLVRDRIQTFLSAQEMQDELGHTVLHGQHLFRKPPSKAATSPRAMKHPPPPPIAIVRPIVVRERQPPVVRGYAAPTAAMKQRGDAMAAKKERVQALVAKQRELAVIRLVQEKKARLARKQAEVDRRKEVRLFSNVP
;
A
#
# COMPACT_ATOMS: atom_id res chain seq x y z
N ASN A 1 -32.65 -24.93 0.49
CA ASN A 1 -31.34 -25.58 0.78
C ASN A 1 -30.16 -24.59 0.94
N GLN A 2 -30.40 -23.32 1.29
CA GLN A 2 -29.32 -22.31 1.42
C GLN A 2 -28.46 -22.47 2.68
N LYS A 3 -29.05 -22.91 3.80
CA LYS A 3 -28.35 -23.12 5.07
C LYS A 3 -27.18 -24.11 4.92
N GLN A 4 -27.37 -25.19 4.17
CA GLN A 4 -26.32 -26.17 3.89
C GLN A 4 -25.18 -25.57 3.08
N LEU A 5 -25.49 -24.76 2.06
CA LEU A 5 -24.47 -24.08 1.25
C LEU A 5 -23.58 -23.16 2.11
N PHE A 6 -24.19 -22.36 3.00
CA PHE A 6 -23.43 -21.49 3.90
C PHE A 6 -22.51 -22.29 4.83
N GLN A 7 -22.99 -23.42 5.38
CA GLN A 7 -22.18 -24.30 6.20
C GLN A 7 -21.00 -24.87 5.41
N ASN A 8 -21.24 -25.35 4.19
CA ASN A 8 -20.19 -25.90 3.34
C ASN A 8 -19.11 -24.85 3.03
N ILE A 9 -19.49 -23.60 2.72
CA ILE A 9 -18.55 -22.50 2.48
C ILE A 9 -17.76 -22.17 3.76
N ALA A 10 -18.43 -22.04 4.90
CA ALA A 10 -17.78 -21.68 6.17
C ALA A 10 -16.78 -22.74 6.65
N TYR A 11 -17.08 -24.02 6.41
CA TYR A 11 -16.20 -25.13 6.75
C TYR A 11 -15.17 -25.44 5.66
N GLY A 12 -15.29 -24.87 4.46
CA GLY A 12 -14.43 -25.20 3.32
C GLY A 12 -14.68 -26.61 2.80
N ALA A 13 -15.90 -27.14 2.96
CA ALA A 13 -16.28 -28.46 2.49
C ALA A 13 -16.71 -28.39 1.02
N PHE A 14 -15.96 -29.07 0.15
CA PHE A 14 -16.28 -29.21 -1.26
C PHE A 14 -15.86 -30.60 -1.76
N ASP A 15 -16.51 -31.05 -2.82
CA ASP A 15 -16.24 -32.33 -3.45
C ASP A 15 -14.95 -32.26 -4.28
N THR A 16 -13.94 -33.03 -3.89
CA THR A 16 -12.66 -33.10 -4.60
C THR A 16 -12.67 -34.06 -5.78
N THR A 17 -13.67 -34.93 -5.91
CA THR A 17 -13.71 -35.95 -6.98
C THR A 17 -13.74 -35.33 -8.36
N ARG A 18 -14.38 -34.16 -8.49
CA ARG A 18 -14.41 -33.37 -9.72
C ARG A 18 -13.03 -32.91 -10.19
N LEU A 19 -12.02 -32.90 -9.32
CA LEU A 19 -10.65 -32.52 -9.64
C LEU A 19 -9.77 -33.72 -10.00
N ASP A 20 -10.29 -34.95 -9.96
CA ASP A 20 -9.49 -36.15 -10.21
C ASP A 20 -9.09 -36.31 -11.68
N HIS A 21 -9.86 -35.74 -12.60
CA HIS A 21 -9.52 -35.66 -14.03
C HIS A 21 -8.54 -34.53 -14.37
N CYS A 22 -8.20 -33.68 -13.40
CA CYS A 22 -7.27 -32.58 -13.59
C CYS A 22 -5.82 -32.99 -13.30
N THR A 23 -4.88 -32.25 -13.87
CA THR A 23 -3.47 -32.41 -13.51
C THR A 23 -3.26 -32.12 -12.03
N MET A 24 -2.34 -32.84 -11.38
CA MET A 24 -2.06 -32.68 -9.96
C MET A 24 -1.72 -31.24 -9.57
N ARG A 25 -1.01 -30.53 -10.45
CA ARG A 25 -0.66 -29.12 -10.24
C ARG A 25 -1.89 -28.20 -10.20
N LEU A 26 -2.87 -28.43 -11.08
CA LEU A 26 -4.13 -27.70 -11.08
C LEU A 26 -4.95 -28.04 -9.83
N LYS A 27 -5.02 -29.33 -9.48
CA LYS A 27 -5.69 -29.80 -8.26
C LYS A 27 -5.14 -29.12 -7.01
N GLN A 28 -3.82 -29.09 -6.85
CA GLN A 28 -3.15 -28.41 -5.74
C GLN A 28 -3.43 -26.91 -5.71
N LEU A 29 -3.39 -26.24 -6.85
CA LEU A 29 -3.69 -24.80 -6.94
C LEU A 29 -5.13 -24.50 -6.50
N VAL A 30 -6.11 -25.26 -6.97
CA VAL A 30 -7.52 -25.07 -6.60
C VAL A 30 -7.73 -25.31 -5.11
N ILE A 31 -7.16 -26.37 -4.55
CA ILE A 31 -7.23 -26.65 -3.11
C ILE A 31 -6.63 -25.50 -2.29
N ALA A 32 -5.47 -24.97 -2.70
CA ALA A 32 -4.84 -23.83 -2.02
C ALA A 32 -5.68 -22.55 -2.09
N MET A 33 -6.36 -22.30 -3.22
CA MET A 33 -7.26 -21.14 -3.37
C MET A 33 -8.52 -21.25 -2.51
N LEU A 34 -9.03 -22.47 -2.32
CA LEU A 34 -10.23 -22.75 -1.54
C LEU A 34 -9.94 -23.00 -0.04
N ALA A 35 -8.73 -22.70 0.43
CA ALA A 35 -8.38 -22.83 1.84
C ALA A 35 -9.32 -22.01 2.74
N LYS A 36 -9.74 -22.61 3.86
CA LYS A 36 -10.66 -21.97 4.83
C LYS A 36 -10.06 -20.67 5.38
N THR A 37 -8.83 -20.73 5.86
CA THR A 37 -8.12 -19.57 6.41
C THR A 37 -7.69 -18.63 5.28
N PRO A 38 -8.03 -17.33 5.32
CA PRO A 38 -7.66 -16.40 4.27
C PRO A 38 -6.16 -16.21 4.06
N ARG A 39 -5.35 -16.35 5.13
CA ARG A 39 -3.89 -16.20 5.09
C ARG A 39 -3.17 -17.35 4.40
N ASP A 40 -3.79 -18.52 4.37
CA ASP A 40 -3.22 -19.72 3.74
C ASP A 40 -3.48 -19.71 2.22
N ARG A 41 -4.34 -18.80 1.75
CA ARG A 41 -4.63 -18.65 0.32
C ARG A 41 -3.46 -17.96 -0.38
N PRO A 42 -3.08 -18.43 -1.58
CA PRO A 42 -2.08 -17.74 -2.36
C PRO A 42 -2.58 -16.35 -2.76
N SER A 43 -1.70 -15.36 -2.71
CA SER A 43 -1.98 -14.04 -3.30
C SER A 43 -2.09 -14.15 -4.83
N ILE A 44 -2.74 -13.18 -5.47
CA ILE A 44 -2.80 -13.10 -6.95
C ILE A 44 -1.37 -13.19 -7.54
N ASN A 45 -0.42 -12.43 -6.99
CA ASN A 45 0.97 -12.48 -7.42
C ASN A 45 1.62 -13.85 -7.21
N GLY A 46 1.20 -14.61 -6.20
CA GLY A 46 1.62 -16.01 -6.00
C GLY A 46 1.07 -16.93 -7.09
N ILE A 47 -0.22 -16.77 -7.45
CA ILE A 47 -0.87 -17.55 -8.51
C ILE A 47 -0.21 -17.27 -9.87
N LEU A 48 0.01 -16.00 -10.21
CA LEU A 48 0.59 -15.58 -11.50
C LEU A 48 2.03 -16.07 -11.69
N LYS A 49 2.77 -16.30 -10.59
CA LYS A 49 4.12 -16.88 -10.62
C LYS A 49 4.13 -18.39 -10.77
N THR A 50 3.00 -19.07 -10.61
CA THR A 50 2.95 -20.52 -10.85
C THR A 50 3.20 -20.80 -12.33
N PRO A 51 4.05 -21.78 -12.69
CA PRO A 51 4.33 -22.08 -14.10
C PRO A 51 3.08 -22.41 -14.93
N LEU A 52 2.06 -23.03 -14.32
CA LEU A 52 0.76 -23.28 -14.98
C LEU A 52 0.17 -21.99 -15.59
N VAL A 53 0.31 -20.87 -14.88
CA VAL A 53 -0.28 -19.58 -15.23
C VAL A 53 0.74 -18.72 -15.98
N ARG A 54 1.96 -18.61 -15.46
CA ARG A 54 3.04 -17.79 -16.01
C ARG A 54 3.34 -18.13 -17.46
N ASP A 55 3.48 -19.42 -17.77
CA ASP A 55 3.89 -19.87 -19.10
C ASP A 55 2.79 -19.57 -20.14
N ARG A 56 1.53 -19.50 -19.69
CA ARG A 56 0.39 -19.12 -20.53
C ARG A 56 0.26 -17.60 -20.67
N ILE A 57 0.53 -16.81 -19.64
CA ILE A 57 0.41 -15.34 -19.72
C ILE A 57 1.43 -14.73 -20.69
N GLN A 58 2.60 -15.34 -20.84
CA GLN A 58 3.60 -14.90 -21.82
C GLN A 58 3.10 -14.92 -23.27
N THR A 59 2.02 -15.65 -23.58
CA THR A 59 1.39 -15.63 -24.91
C THR A 59 0.37 -14.50 -25.07
N PHE A 60 -0.07 -13.87 -23.98
CA PHE A 60 -1.11 -12.83 -24.00
C PHE A 60 -0.56 -11.42 -23.77
N LEU A 61 0.57 -11.29 -23.09
CA LEU A 61 1.19 -10.01 -22.75
C LEU A 61 2.57 -9.90 -23.39
N SER A 62 2.93 -8.71 -23.85
CA SER A 62 4.29 -8.41 -24.29
C SER A 62 5.29 -8.47 -23.12
N ALA A 63 6.58 -8.62 -23.43
CA ALA A 63 7.64 -8.63 -22.42
C ALA A 63 7.68 -7.34 -21.59
N GLN A 64 7.26 -6.21 -22.20
CA GLN A 64 7.17 -4.93 -21.52
C GLN A 64 6.00 -4.90 -20.53
N GLU A 65 4.79 -5.29 -20.95
CA GLU A 65 3.61 -5.35 -20.06
C GLU A 65 3.82 -6.36 -18.91
N MET A 66 4.51 -7.46 -19.19
CA MET A 66 4.93 -8.42 -18.17
C MET A 66 5.83 -7.78 -17.09
N GLN A 67 6.79 -6.94 -17.50
CA GLN A 67 7.65 -6.22 -16.55
C GLN A 67 6.88 -5.11 -15.82
N ASP A 68 6.11 -4.32 -16.54
CA ASP A 68 5.43 -3.13 -16.02
C ASP A 68 4.26 -3.47 -15.08
N GLU A 69 3.61 -4.63 -15.22
CA GLU A 69 2.48 -5.02 -14.36
C GLU A 69 2.82 -6.14 -13.38
N LEU A 70 3.72 -7.07 -13.76
CA LEU A 70 3.99 -8.30 -12.99
C LEU A 70 5.41 -8.32 -12.38
N GLY A 71 6.27 -7.37 -12.73
CA GLY A 71 7.63 -7.23 -12.21
C GLY A 71 7.72 -6.66 -10.79
N HIS A 72 6.72 -5.90 -10.34
CA HIS A 72 6.69 -5.28 -9.01
C HIS A 72 5.33 -5.43 -8.33
N THR A 73 5.30 -5.34 -7.00
CA THR A 73 4.10 -5.56 -6.18
C THR A 73 3.17 -4.34 -6.11
N VAL A 74 3.38 -3.33 -6.94
CA VAL A 74 2.63 -2.07 -6.95
C VAL A 74 1.80 -2.00 -8.22
N LEU A 75 0.47 -1.98 -8.10
CA LEU A 75 -0.42 -1.80 -9.26
C LEU A 75 0.03 -0.60 -10.11
N HIS A 76 0.47 -0.85 -11.34
CA HIS A 76 0.69 0.17 -12.35
C HIS A 76 -0.56 0.30 -13.20
N GLY A 77 -1.69 0.53 -12.54
CA GLY A 77 -2.80 1.19 -13.21
C GLY A 77 -2.29 2.56 -13.63
N GLN A 78 -1.89 2.70 -14.90
CA GLN A 78 -1.63 3.98 -15.55
C GLN A 78 -2.70 4.91 -15.03
N HIS A 79 -2.29 5.88 -14.20
CA HIS A 79 -3.22 6.70 -13.44
C HIS A 79 -4.27 7.27 -14.41
N LEU A 80 -5.47 6.67 -14.46
CA LEU A 80 -6.54 7.12 -15.35
C LEU A 80 -6.98 8.55 -14.99
N PHE A 81 -6.51 9.07 -13.85
CA PHE A 81 -6.75 10.41 -13.31
C PHE A 81 -5.50 11.27 -13.13
N ARG A 82 -4.31 10.86 -13.59
CA ARG A 82 -3.10 11.72 -13.49
C ARG A 82 -2.82 12.32 -14.85
N LYS A 83 -2.92 13.65 -14.89
CA LYS A 83 -2.44 14.47 -16.00
C LYS A 83 -1.00 14.01 -16.34
N PRO A 84 -0.68 13.73 -17.61
CA PRO A 84 0.64 13.20 -17.97
C PRO A 84 1.71 14.15 -17.41
N PRO A 85 2.78 13.63 -16.78
CA PRO A 85 3.90 14.48 -16.42
C PRO A 85 4.42 15.11 -17.72
N SER A 86 4.53 16.44 -17.74
CA SER A 86 5.18 17.11 -18.85
C SER A 86 6.57 16.49 -19.00
N LYS A 87 6.92 16.13 -20.23
CA LYS A 87 8.28 15.69 -20.57
C LYS A 87 9.22 16.87 -20.32
N ALA A 88 9.67 17.02 -19.08
CA ALA A 88 10.69 17.97 -18.70
C ALA A 88 11.97 17.17 -18.42
N ALA A 89 12.83 17.18 -19.44
CA ALA A 89 14.28 17.07 -19.39
C ALA A 89 14.89 15.97 -18.51
N THR A 90 15.43 14.97 -19.22
CA THR A 90 16.70 14.29 -18.93
C THR A 90 17.57 15.08 -17.93
N SER A 91 17.69 14.57 -16.71
CA SER A 91 18.74 15.04 -15.79
C SER A 91 19.99 14.19 -16.02
N PRO A 92 21.11 14.75 -16.52
CA PRO A 92 22.35 14.02 -16.67
C PRO A 92 23.06 14.01 -15.31
N ARG A 93 22.72 13.04 -14.45
CA ARG A 93 23.54 12.76 -13.26
C ARG A 93 23.60 11.28 -12.95
N ALA A 94 23.94 10.49 -13.97
CA ALA A 94 24.49 9.14 -13.81
C ALA A 94 25.95 9.16 -14.31
N MET A 95 26.83 9.83 -13.57
CA MET A 95 28.27 9.75 -13.76
C MET A 95 28.93 9.73 -12.38
N LYS A 96 29.39 8.53 -12.00
CA LYS A 96 30.47 8.17 -11.05
C LYS A 96 30.15 6.84 -10.33
N HIS A 97 30.08 5.77 -11.11
CA HIS A 97 30.57 4.47 -10.64
C HIS A 97 31.91 4.22 -11.34
N PRO A 98 33.00 3.89 -10.64
CA PRO A 98 34.20 3.41 -11.30
C PRO A 98 33.92 2.04 -11.94
N PRO A 99 34.58 1.69 -13.06
CA PRO A 99 34.39 0.39 -13.72
C PRO A 99 34.81 -0.76 -12.78
N PRO A 100 34.18 -1.94 -12.89
CA PRO A 100 34.62 -3.12 -12.15
C PRO A 100 36.04 -3.53 -12.61
N PRO A 101 36.94 -3.93 -11.69
CA PRO A 101 38.27 -4.39 -12.07
C PRO A 101 38.19 -5.73 -12.82
N PRO A 102 39.11 -6.00 -13.77
CA PRO A 102 39.18 -7.29 -14.45
C PRO A 102 39.58 -8.40 -13.48
N ILE A 103 38.94 -9.56 -13.61
CA ILE A 103 39.22 -10.76 -12.82
C ILE A 103 40.62 -11.27 -13.20
N ALA A 104 41.58 -11.15 -12.29
CA ALA A 104 42.93 -11.68 -12.44
C ALA A 104 43.20 -12.76 -11.38
N ILE A 105 43.27 -14.00 -11.87
CA ILE A 105 44.13 -15.14 -11.51
C ILE A 105 44.58 -15.30 -10.03
N VAL A 106 44.22 -16.48 -9.52
CA VAL A 106 44.61 -17.16 -8.26
C VAL A 106 46.00 -16.78 -7.71
N ARG A 107 46.05 -16.40 -6.42
CA ARG A 107 47.28 -16.36 -5.60
C ARG A 107 47.15 -17.34 -4.42
N PRO A 108 48.24 -18.01 -3.99
CA PRO A 108 48.16 -19.08 -3.01
C PRO A 108 48.02 -18.55 -1.58
N ILE A 109 47.41 -19.41 -0.76
CA ILE A 109 47.04 -19.18 0.64
C ILE A 109 48.32 -19.12 1.50
N VAL A 110 48.58 -17.97 2.12
CA VAL A 110 49.46 -17.87 3.28
C VAL A 110 48.58 -17.69 4.51
N VAL A 111 48.59 -18.69 5.39
CA VAL A 111 47.88 -18.71 6.67
C VAL A 111 48.47 -17.62 7.56
N ARG A 112 47.72 -16.56 7.82
CA ARG A 112 48.00 -15.60 8.91
C ARG A 112 47.15 -15.96 10.11
N GLU A 113 47.79 -16.06 11.26
CA GLU A 113 47.21 -16.34 12.58
C GLU A 113 45.97 -15.48 12.87
N ARG A 114 44.95 -16.14 13.42
CA ARG A 114 43.70 -15.53 13.86
C ARG A 114 43.93 -14.61 15.04
N GLN A 115 43.84 -13.29 14.82
CA GLN A 115 43.57 -12.34 15.91
C GLN A 115 42.11 -12.50 16.40
N PRO A 116 41.84 -12.34 17.70
CA PRO A 116 40.49 -12.46 18.25
C PRO A 116 39.59 -11.30 17.78
N PRO A 117 38.26 -11.52 17.69
CA PRO A 117 37.33 -10.52 17.20
C PRO A 117 37.20 -9.37 18.18
N VAL A 118 37.59 -8.16 17.75
CA VAL A 118 37.27 -6.93 18.46
C VAL A 118 35.75 -6.75 18.42
N VAL A 119 35.12 -6.82 19.60
CA VAL A 119 33.68 -6.55 19.77
C VAL A 119 33.39 -5.17 19.19
N ARG A 120 32.57 -5.14 18.13
CA ARG A 120 32.21 -3.93 17.39
C ARG A 120 31.28 -3.08 18.24
N GLY A 121 31.87 -2.32 19.18
CA GLY A 121 31.22 -1.25 19.89
C GLY A 121 30.58 -0.26 18.90
N TYR A 122 29.45 0.29 19.33
CA TYR A 122 28.57 1.22 18.62
C TYR A 122 29.37 2.26 17.80
N ALA A 123 29.51 2.03 16.50
CA ALA A 123 30.04 3.05 15.60
C ALA A 123 29.05 4.21 15.58
N ALA A 124 29.50 5.40 16.01
CA ALA A 124 28.70 6.61 15.99
C ALA A 124 28.12 6.81 14.57
N PRO A 125 26.82 7.12 14.43
CA PRO A 125 26.21 7.31 13.12
C PRO A 125 26.97 8.38 12.35
N THR A 126 27.34 8.05 11.11
CA THR A 126 28.08 8.96 10.23
C THR A 126 27.29 10.26 10.02
N ALA A 127 27.99 11.38 9.84
CA ALA A 127 27.36 12.70 9.69
C ALA A 127 26.26 12.75 8.61
N ALA A 128 26.41 11.94 7.55
CA ALA A 128 25.40 11.78 6.50
C ALA A 128 24.10 11.10 6.97
N MET A 129 24.18 10.12 7.89
CA MET A 129 22.98 9.50 8.47
C MET A 129 22.25 10.47 9.41
N LYS A 130 22.97 11.31 10.14
CA LYS A 130 22.37 12.34 11.00
C LYS A 130 21.61 13.38 10.18
N GLN A 131 22.22 13.93 9.12
CA GLN A 131 21.55 14.89 8.22
C GLN A 131 20.29 14.31 7.57
N ARG A 132 20.31 13.02 7.20
CA ARG A 132 19.12 12.35 6.63
C ARG A 132 18.02 12.14 7.68
N GLY A 133 18.41 11.85 8.93
CA GLY A 133 17.49 11.78 10.06
C GLY A 133 16.81 13.13 10.33
N ASP A 134 17.61 14.20 10.39
CA ASP A 134 17.14 15.57 10.66
C ASP A 134 16.20 16.07 9.54
N ALA A 135 16.52 15.78 8.27
CA ALA A 135 15.66 16.13 7.14
C ALA A 135 14.31 15.37 7.15
N MET A 136 14.32 14.10 7.55
CA MET A 136 13.10 13.31 7.71
C MET A 136 12.24 13.79 8.90
N ALA A 137 12.88 14.18 10.00
CA ALA A 137 12.20 14.76 11.16
C ALA A 137 11.51 16.09 10.80
N ALA A 138 12.22 17.00 10.13
CA ALA A 138 11.66 18.29 9.67
C ALA A 138 10.47 18.09 8.71
N LYS A 139 10.56 17.10 7.81
CA LYS A 139 9.45 16.77 6.90
C LYS A 139 8.23 16.21 7.65
N LYS A 140 8.45 15.34 8.65
CA LYS A 140 7.37 14.78 9.48
C LYS A 140 6.66 15.88 10.26
N GLU A 141 7.42 16.79 10.86
CA GLU A 141 6.88 17.93 11.60
C GLU A 141 6.03 18.85 10.72
N ARG A 142 6.52 19.19 9.52
CA ARG A 142 5.77 20.02 8.56
C ARG A 142 4.45 19.37 8.13
N VAL A 143 4.44 18.07 7.91
CA VAL A 143 3.21 17.32 7.57
C VAL A 143 2.25 17.31 8.75
N GLN A 144 2.75 17.07 9.97
CA GLN A 144 1.93 17.06 11.17
C GLN A 144 1.29 18.43 11.46
N ALA A 145 2.03 19.52 11.28
CA ALA A 145 1.50 20.88 11.41
C ALA A 145 0.39 21.18 10.39
N LEU A 146 0.54 20.71 9.14
CA LEU A 146 -0.47 20.90 8.10
C LEU A 146 -1.76 20.12 8.41
N VAL A 147 -1.63 18.89 8.92
CA VAL A 147 -2.76 18.07 9.36
C VAL A 147 -3.46 18.71 10.58
N ALA A 148 -2.70 19.23 11.54
CA ALA A 148 -3.26 19.94 12.69
C ALA A 148 -4.06 21.18 12.27
N LYS A 149 -3.50 22.00 11.38
CA LYS A 149 -4.18 23.19 10.84
C LYS A 149 -5.47 22.84 10.09
N GLN A 150 -5.49 21.76 9.31
CA GLN A 150 -6.72 21.30 8.65
C GLN A 150 -7.79 20.86 9.65
N ARG A 151 -7.40 20.17 10.72
CA ARG A 151 -8.33 19.74 11.78
C ARG A 151 -8.93 20.94 12.52
N GLU A 152 -8.12 21.95 12.87
CA GLU A 152 -8.61 23.18 13.51
C GLU A 152 -9.61 23.91 12.63
N LEU A 153 -9.32 24.08 11.34
CA LEU A 153 -10.24 24.70 10.39
C LEU A 153 -11.57 23.92 10.28
N ALA A 154 -11.51 22.58 10.28
CA ALA A 154 -12.71 21.75 10.26
C ALA A 154 -13.54 21.90 11.55
N VAL A 155 -12.90 21.98 12.71
CA VAL A 155 -13.58 22.21 14.00
C VAL A 155 -14.24 23.58 14.02
N ILE A 156 -13.53 24.64 13.61
CA ILE A 156 -14.07 26.00 13.54
C ILE A 156 -15.30 26.05 12.63
N ARG A 157 -15.23 25.42 11.45
CA ARG A 157 -16.34 25.36 10.51
C ARG A 157 -17.58 24.68 11.12
N LEU A 158 -17.38 23.57 11.84
CA LEU A 158 -18.46 22.82 12.49
C LEU A 158 -19.10 23.64 13.62
N VAL A 159 -18.30 24.38 14.40
CA VAL A 159 -18.79 25.28 15.45
C VAL A 159 -19.61 26.43 14.85
N GLN A 160 -19.13 27.05 13.76
CA GLN A 160 -19.87 28.11 13.07
C GLN A 160 -21.21 27.60 12.51
N GLU A 161 -21.22 26.41 11.91
CA GLU A 161 -22.44 25.78 11.41
C GLU A 161 -23.44 25.48 12.53
N LYS A 162 -22.98 24.92 13.65
CA LYS A 162 -23.83 24.69 14.84
C LYS A 162 -24.42 26.00 15.37
N LYS A 163 -23.60 27.05 15.47
CA LYS A 163 -24.03 28.38 15.93
C LYS A 163 -25.08 28.98 14.99
N ALA A 164 -24.86 28.89 13.68
CA ALA A 164 -25.83 29.36 12.68
C ALA A 164 -27.15 28.58 12.75
N ARG A 165 -27.10 27.25 12.95
CA ARG A 165 -28.29 26.41 13.12
C ARG A 165 -29.09 26.77 14.36
N LEU A 166 -28.43 27.05 15.47
CA LEU A 166 -29.08 27.49 16.70
C LEU A 166 -29.71 28.88 16.53
N ALA A 167 -29.01 29.82 15.89
CA ALA A 167 -29.56 31.14 15.59
C ALA A 167 -30.82 31.07 14.71
N ARG A 168 -30.83 30.20 13.68
CA ARG A 168 -32.03 29.95 12.85
C ARG A 168 -33.19 29.37 13.65
N LYS A 169 -32.93 28.42 14.56
CA LYS A 169 -33.96 27.86 15.44
C LYS A 169 -34.52 28.91 16.40
N GLN A 170 -33.66 29.77 16.96
CA GLN A 170 -34.07 30.83 17.87
C GLN A 170 -34.96 31.86 17.15
N ALA A 171 -34.56 32.32 15.96
CA ALA A 171 -35.35 33.25 15.15
C ALA A 171 -36.74 32.68 14.77
N GLU A 172 -36.84 31.37 14.50
CA GLU A 172 -38.12 30.71 14.24
C GLU A 172 -39.02 30.68 15.49
N VAL A 173 -38.44 30.43 16.66
CA VAL A 173 -39.18 30.47 17.93
C VAL A 173 -39.67 31.88 18.22
N ASP A 174 -38.83 32.89 18.02
CA ASP A 174 -39.18 34.29 18.28
C ASP A 174 -40.26 34.77 17.30
N ARG A 175 -40.17 34.41 16.01
CA ARG A 175 -41.24 34.64 15.03
C ARG A 175 -42.56 33.99 15.44
N ARG A 176 -42.54 32.75 15.93
CA ARG A 176 -43.75 32.06 16.42
C ARG A 176 -44.35 32.74 17.65
N LYS A 177 -43.52 33.30 18.53
CA LYS A 177 -43.98 34.09 19.69
C LYS A 177 -44.61 35.40 19.25
N GLU A 178 -44.01 36.11 18.30
CA GLU A 178 -44.58 37.34 17.73
C GLU A 178 -45.96 37.10 17.09
N VAL A 179 -46.08 36.06 16.25
CA VAL A 179 -47.37 35.69 15.63
C VAL A 179 -48.42 35.36 16.70
N ARG A 180 -48.03 34.66 17.78
CA ARG A 180 -48.93 34.33 18.90
C ARG A 180 -49.32 35.54 19.75
N LEU A 181 -48.46 36.55 19.86
CA LEU A 181 -48.75 37.82 20.54
C LEU A 181 -49.72 38.68 19.73
N PHE A 182 -49.57 38.72 18.40
CA PHE A 182 -50.47 39.45 17.50
C PHE A 182 -51.84 38.79 17.31
N SER A 183 -51.95 37.47 17.49
CA SER A 183 -53.24 36.74 17.42
C SER A 183 -54.09 36.81 18.69
N ASN A 184 -53.62 37.49 19.75
CA ASN A 184 -54.27 37.52 21.06
C ASN A 184 -54.65 38.94 21.52
N VAL A 185 -54.76 39.89 20.58
CA VAL A 185 -55.33 41.22 20.82
C VAL A 185 -56.83 41.14 20.51
N PRO A 186 -57.73 41.41 21.48
CA PRO A 186 -59.19 41.29 21.32
C PRO A 186 -59.78 42.33 20.36
#